data_AF-A0A935JSC1-F1
#
_entry.id   AF-A0A935JSC1-F1
#
_cell.length_a   1.000
_cell.length_b   1.000
_cell.length_c   1.000
_cell.angle_alpha   90.00
_cell.angle_beta   90.00
_cell.angle_gamma   90.00
#
_symmetry.space_group_name_H-M   'P 1'
#
loop_
_entity.id
_entity.type
_entity.pdbx_description
1 polymer ?
#
loop_
_entity_poly.entity_id
_entity_poly.type
_entity_poly.pdbx_seq_one_letter_code
_entity_poly.pdbx_strand_id
1 'polypeptide(L)'
;MTLYLDCEWTLDQNIFLIGYAYSDGSVGSIYGPKLTKKYFMQLLKGVNYVIVYGPDIAMLEKYFEIDLRNKIICINALQVFRKSLPGLRSYKLAYVEELFAIVRKKRKYKTSVFTIWKDWEHPIKKQHVIVYNLEDVRNLMILFNIIVCKYNISDQDILQSRLY
;
A
#
# COMPACT_ATOMS: atom_id res chain seq x y z
N MET A 1 13.45 2.09 9.78
CA MET A 1 11.98 2.25 9.85
C MET A 1 11.37 1.74 8.56
N THR A 2 10.20 1.10 8.63
CA THR A 2 9.46 0.58 7.47
C THR A 2 8.20 1.41 7.28
N LEU A 3 7.93 1.79 6.03
CA LEU A 3 6.75 2.53 5.62
C LEU A 3 5.92 1.66 4.68
N TYR A 4 4.65 1.47 4.98
CA TYR A 4 3.70 0.78 4.10
C TYR A 4 2.90 1.82 3.34
N LEU A 5 2.74 1.67 2.03
CA LEU A 5 2.02 2.60 1.16
C LEU A 5 1.02 1.89 0.27
N ASP A 6 -0.06 2.61 -0.05
CA ASP A 6 -1.06 2.26 -1.05
C ASP A 6 -1.58 3.56 -1.67
N CYS A 7 -1.66 3.60 -3.00
CA CYS A 7 -2.06 4.79 -3.75
C CYS A 7 -3.36 4.55 -4.51
N GLU A 8 -4.17 5.60 -4.64
CA GLU A 8 -5.30 5.63 -5.56
C GLU A 8 -5.04 6.66 -6.65
N TRP A 9 -5.29 6.28 -7.90
CA TRP A 9 -5.01 7.11 -9.07
C TRP A 9 -6.14 7.03 -10.11
N THR A 10 -6.23 8.06 -10.95
CA THR A 10 -7.16 8.08 -12.10
C THR A 10 -6.62 7.26 -13.26
N LEU A 11 -7.45 7.00 -14.29
CA LEU A 11 -7.00 6.29 -15.49
C LEU A 11 -5.81 6.97 -16.19
N ASP A 12 -5.72 8.30 -16.10
CA ASP A 12 -4.61 9.10 -16.61
C ASP A 12 -3.37 9.08 -15.71
N GLN A 13 -3.36 8.19 -14.71
CA GLN A 13 -2.27 7.98 -13.76
C GLN A 13 -2.00 9.18 -12.84
N ASN A 14 -3.01 10.01 -12.59
CA ASN A 14 -2.92 11.07 -11.59
C ASN A 14 -3.30 10.53 -10.21
N ILE A 15 -2.35 10.53 -9.28
CA ILE A 15 -2.60 10.14 -7.89
C ILE A 15 -3.47 11.22 -7.23
N PHE A 16 -4.49 10.79 -6.47
CA PHE A 16 -5.36 11.69 -5.70
C PHE A 16 -5.42 11.37 -4.21
N LEU A 17 -4.94 10.17 -3.81
CA LEU A 17 -4.88 9.73 -2.44
C LEU A 17 -3.69 8.78 -2.26
N ILE A 18 -2.94 8.99 -1.18
CA ILE A 18 -1.88 8.07 -0.74
C ILE A 18 -2.16 7.72 0.72
N GLY A 19 -2.31 6.45 1.02
CA GLY A 19 -2.35 5.90 2.36
C GLY A 19 -0.94 5.56 2.84
N TYR A 20 -0.72 5.67 4.14
CA TYR A 20 0.55 5.26 4.74
C TYR A 20 0.39 4.68 6.14
N ALA A 21 1.29 3.77 6.51
CA ALA A 21 1.44 3.28 7.87
C ALA A 21 2.92 3.08 8.24
N TYR A 22 3.31 3.45 9.47
CA TYR A 22 4.60 3.07 10.07
C TYR A 22 4.42 2.03 11.19
N SER A 23 3.25 2.07 11.85
CA SER A 23 2.88 1.20 12.96
C SER A 23 1.35 1.24 13.13
N ASP A 24 0.80 0.40 14.00
CA ASP A 24 -0.66 0.36 14.23
C ASP A 24 -1.24 1.68 14.76
N GLY A 25 -0.44 2.45 15.51
CA GLY A 25 -0.79 3.79 15.99
C GLY A 25 -0.40 4.94 15.06
N SER A 26 0.27 4.64 13.94
CA SER A 26 0.79 5.65 13.00
C SER A 26 0.34 5.29 11.58
N VAL A 27 -0.94 5.56 11.32
CA VAL A 27 -1.61 5.33 10.04
C VAL A 27 -2.27 6.63 9.61
N GLY A 28 -2.16 6.99 8.33
CA GLY A 28 -2.77 8.21 7.80
C GLY A 28 -2.87 8.21 6.29
N SER A 29 -3.39 9.32 5.76
CA SER A 29 -3.46 9.55 4.32
C SER A 29 -3.04 10.98 3.97
N ILE A 30 -2.51 11.13 2.76
CA ILE A 30 -2.19 12.40 2.11
C ILE A 30 -3.07 12.54 0.87
N TYR A 31 -3.84 13.63 0.82
CA TYR A 31 -4.75 13.96 -0.27
C TYR A 31 -5.05 15.47 -0.29
N GLY A 32 -5.66 15.95 -1.38
CA GLY A 32 -6.02 17.35 -1.54
C GLY A 32 -4.80 18.27 -1.39
N PRO A 33 -4.89 19.39 -0.64
CA PRO A 33 -3.76 20.32 -0.48
C PRO A 33 -2.49 19.73 0.14
N LYS A 34 -2.58 18.58 0.82
CA LYS A 34 -1.42 17.89 1.39
C LYS A 34 -0.73 16.95 0.39
N LEU A 35 -1.35 16.64 -0.73
CA LEU A 35 -0.79 15.77 -1.76
C LEU A 35 0.25 16.54 -2.59
N THR A 36 1.44 16.70 -2.00
CA THR A 36 2.55 17.42 -2.62
C THR A 36 3.83 16.62 -2.44
N LYS A 37 4.78 16.81 -3.35
CA LYS A 37 6.12 16.22 -3.27
C LYS A 37 6.77 16.50 -1.91
N LYS A 38 6.64 17.72 -1.38
CA LYS A 38 7.21 18.12 -0.08
C LYS A 38 6.69 17.24 1.06
N TYR A 39 5.37 17.07 1.19
CA TYR A 39 4.79 16.23 2.22
C TYR A 39 5.15 14.76 2.03
N PHE A 40 5.16 14.27 0.78
CA PHE A 40 5.57 12.89 0.50
C PHE A 40 7.03 12.64 0.91
N MET A 41 7.95 13.54 0.56
CA MET A 41 9.36 13.44 0.98
C MET A 41 9.54 13.52 2.50
N GLN A 42 8.66 14.22 3.22
CA GLN A 42 8.67 14.22 4.69
C GLN A 42 8.31 12.84 5.25
N LEU A 43 7.37 12.12 4.65
CA LEU A 43 7.04 10.74 5.05
C LEU A 43 8.23 9.80 4.85
N LEU A 44 9.06 10.04 3.84
CA LEU A 44 10.23 9.21 3.57
C LEU A 44 11.41 9.46 4.52
N LYS A 45 11.37 10.49 5.37
CA LYS A 45 12.50 10.86 6.23
C LYS A 45 12.78 9.76 7.27
N GLY A 46 13.98 9.17 7.22
CA GLY A 46 14.39 8.09 8.12
C GLY A 46 13.81 6.71 7.78
N VAL A 47 13.15 6.57 6.63
CA VAL A 47 12.62 5.31 6.12
C VAL A 47 13.73 4.54 5.41
N ASN A 48 13.89 3.27 5.79
CA ASN A 48 14.85 2.34 5.17
C ASN A 48 14.15 1.44 4.15
N TYR A 49 12.90 1.05 4.44
CA TYR A 49 12.10 0.16 3.63
C TYR A 49 10.76 0.81 3.31
N VAL A 50 10.35 0.73 2.04
CA VAL A 50 8.98 1.03 1.61
C VAL A 50 8.35 -0.26 1.13
N ILE A 51 7.21 -0.64 1.70
CA ILE A 51 6.48 -1.86 1.34
C ILE A 51 5.17 -1.46 0.67
N VAL A 52 4.94 -2.00 -0.52
CA VAL A 52 3.70 -1.80 -1.30
C VAL A 52 3.08 -3.13 -1.72
N TYR A 53 1.82 -3.10 -2.12
CA TYR A 53 1.11 -4.28 -2.64
C TYR A 53 0.68 -4.10 -4.10
N GLY A 54 1.63 -3.81 -4.99
CA GLY A 54 1.27 -3.50 -6.37
C GLY A 54 2.28 -2.65 -7.12
N PRO A 55 1.81 -1.89 -8.13
CA PRO A 55 2.64 -1.03 -8.96
C PRO A 55 2.91 0.36 -8.36
N ASP A 56 2.51 0.61 -7.11
CA ASP A 56 2.46 1.92 -6.45
C ASP A 56 3.77 2.72 -6.53
N ILE A 57 4.92 2.06 -6.40
CA ILE A 57 6.22 2.75 -6.49
C ILE A 57 6.41 3.41 -7.86
N ALA A 58 6.06 2.72 -8.95
CA ALA A 58 6.16 3.28 -10.29
C ALA A 58 5.24 4.49 -10.47
N MET A 59 4.04 4.41 -9.89
CA MET A 59 3.07 5.50 -9.91
C MET A 59 3.60 6.72 -9.15
N LEU A 60 4.17 6.52 -7.96
CA LEU A 60 4.74 7.58 -7.13
C LEU A 60 5.95 8.25 -7.80
N GLU A 61 6.85 7.46 -8.39
CA GLU A 61 8.03 7.97 -9.12
C GLU A 61 7.63 8.82 -10.31
N LYS A 62 6.64 8.36 -11.09
CA LYS A 62 6.08 9.12 -12.21
C LYS A 62 5.39 10.40 -11.72
N TYR A 63 4.52 10.29 -10.72
CA TYR A 63 3.68 11.40 -10.26
C TYR A 63 4.48 12.53 -9.60
N PHE A 64 5.50 12.19 -8.80
CA PHE A 64 6.34 13.18 -8.13
C PHE A 64 7.65 13.51 -8.85
N GLU A 65 7.94 12.84 -9.97
CA GLU A 65 9.22 12.94 -10.69
C GLU A 65 10.39 12.73 -9.71
N ILE A 66 10.42 11.55 -9.09
CA ILE A 66 11.44 11.14 -8.13
C ILE A 66 12.01 9.78 -8.50
N ASP A 67 13.22 9.55 -8.05
CA ASP A 67 13.86 8.25 -8.06
C ASP A 67 13.82 7.67 -6.65
N LEU A 68 12.85 6.79 -6.40
CA LEU A 68 12.58 6.21 -5.09
C LEU A 68 13.32 4.88 -4.92
N ARG A 69 13.31 4.01 -5.94
CA ARG A 69 13.92 2.67 -5.90
C ARG A 69 15.44 2.68 -5.75
N ASN A 70 16.12 3.72 -6.24
CA ASN A 70 17.56 3.84 -6.05
C ASN A 70 17.94 4.47 -4.70
N LYS A 71 17.00 5.11 -4.00
CA LYS A 71 17.26 5.81 -2.73
C LYS A 71 16.80 5.06 -1.51
N ILE A 72 15.74 4.26 -1.63
CA ILE A 72 15.12 3.52 -0.53
C ILE A 72 14.85 2.08 -0.99
N ILE A 73 14.94 1.12 -0.07
CA ILE A 73 14.65 -0.28 -0.40
C ILE A 73 13.14 -0.44 -0.55
N CYS A 74 12.67 -0.44 -1.79
CA CYS A 74 11.28 -0.63 -2.13
C CYS A 74 10.99 -2.13 -2.31
N ILE A 75 10.05 -2.68 -1.55
CA ILE A 75 9.66 -4.09 -1.58
C ILE A 75 8.22 -4.21 -2.07
N ASN A 76 7.98 -5.16 -2.98
CA ASN A 76 6.62 -5.56 -3.34
C ASN A 76 6.18 -6.78 -2.53
N ALA A 77 5.32 -6.55 -1.53
CA ALA A 77 4.79 -7.59 -0.66
C ALA A 77 4.00 -8.67 -1.43
N LEU A 78 3.40 -8.36 -2.57
CA LEU A 78 2.74 -9.35 -3.43
C LEU A 78 3.71 -10.46 -3.86
N GLN A 79 4.96 -10.11 -4.17
CA GLN A 79 5.97 -11.10 -4.55
C GLN A 79 6.41 -11.95 -3.35
N VAL A 80 6.59 -11.33 -2.18
CA VAL A 80 6.89 -12.04 -0.93
C VAL A 80 5.78 -13.05 -0.62
N PHE A 81 4.52 -12.64 -0.75
CA PHE A 81 3.38 -13.52 -0.46
C PHE A 81 3.26 -14.65 -1.48
N ARG A 82 3.54 -14.40 -2.77
CA ARG A 82 3.56 -15.46 -3.79
C ARG A 82 4.59 -16.55 -3.52
N LYS A 83 5.79 -16.16 -3.06
CA LYS A 83 6.84 -17.11 -2.69
C LYS A 83 6.48 -17.89 -1.43
N SER A 84 5.91 -17.22 -0.43
CA SER A 84 5.69 -17.78 0.90
C SER A 84 4.38 -18.58 1.02
N LEU A 85 3.40 -18.27 0.17
CA LEU A 85 2.10 -18.91 0.12
C LEU A 85 1.85 -19.41 -1.32
N PRO A 86 2.59 -20.40 -1.82
CA PRO A 86 2.41 -20.89 -3.18
C PRO A 86 1.03 -21.56 -3.35
N GLY A 87 0.43 -21.43 -4.54
CA GLY A 87 -0.79 -22.16 -4.89
C GLY A 87 -2.11 -21.53 -4.40
N LEU A 88 -2.10 -20.28 -3.93
CA LEU A 88 -3.36 -19.59 -3.59
C LEU A 88 -4.21 -19.35 -4.84
N ARG A 89 -5.54 -19.49 -4.68
CA ARG A 89 -6.52 -19.19 -5.73
C ARG A 89 -6.47 -17.72 -6.18
N SER A 90 -6.08 -16.82 -5.28
CA SER A 90 -6.01 -15.39 -5.51
C SER A 90 -4.92 -14.79 -4.63
N TYR A 91 -4.24 -13.77 -5.14
CA TYR A 91 -3.30 -12.93 -4.39
C TYR A 91 -3.78 -11.47 -4.35
N LYS A 92 -5.09 -11.27 -4.29
CA LYS A 92 -5.62 -9.96 -3.91
C LYS A 92 -5.44 -9.80 -2.41
N LEU A 93 -5.03 -8.61 -1.95
CA LEU A 93 -4.77 -8.35 -0.53
C LEU A 93 -5.95 -8.82 0.35
N ALA A 94 -7.17 -8.42 0.00
CA ALA A 94 -8.40 -8.85 0.68
C ALA A 94 -8.58 -10.37 0.81
N TYR A 95 -8.15 -11.15 -0.20
CA TYR A 95 -8.24 -12.61 -0.12
C TYR A 95 -7.22 -13.17 0.86
N VAL A 96 -5.99 -12.63 0.86
CA VAL A 96 -4.96 -13.08 1.80
C VAL A 96 -5.33 -12.65 3.23
N GLU A 97 -5.88 -11.46 3.43
CA GLU A 97 -6.41 -11.04 4.73
C GLU A 97 -7.46 -12.00 5.30
N GLU A 98 -8.41 -12.45 4.48
CA GLU A 98 -9.42 -13.45 4.88
C GLU A 98 -8.79 -14.75 5.37
N LEU A 99 -7.72 -15.24 4.70
CA LEU A 99 -7.00 -16.45 5.11
C LEU A 99 -6.32 -16.32 6.48
N PHE A 100 -5.99 -15.10 6.90
CA PHE A 100 -5.37 -14.80 8.19
C PHE A 100 -6.35 -14.19 9.20
N ALA A 101 -7.65 -14.30 8.95
CA ALA A 101 -8.73 -13.78 9.79
C ALA A 101 -8.63 -12.26 10.08
N ILE A 102 -8.02 -11.50 9.17
CA ILE A 102 -7.97 -10.03 9.25
C ILE A 102 -9.29 -9.49 8.71
N VAL A 103 -10.06 -8.82 9.57
CA VAL A 103 -11.40 -8.34 9.23
C VAL A 103 -11.35 -6.88 8.79
N ARG A 104 -11.82 -6.61 7.57
CA ARG A 104 -12.15 -5.23 7.13
C ARG A 104 -13.47 -4.77 7.75
N LYS A 105 -13.52 -3.52 8.22
CA LYS A 105 -14.77 -2.85 8.61
C LYS A 105 -15.69 -2.72 7.40
N LYS A 106 -15.13 -2.43 6.22
CA LYS A 106 -15.86 -2.34 4.95
C LYS A 106 -15.69 -3.64 4.15
N ARG A 107 -16.42 -4.71 4.52
CA ARG A 107 -16.39 -6.05 3.87
C ARG A 107 -16.53 -6.06 2.32
N LYS A 108 -17.05 -5.00 1.69
CA LYS A 108 -17.43 -4.99 0.27
C LYS A 108 -17.17 -3.68 -0.46
N TYR A 109 -16.13 -2.92 -0.12
CA TYR A 109 -15.67 -1.86 -1.05
C TYR A 109 -14.85 -2.50 -2.19
N LYS A 110 -15.47 -3.42 -2.95
CA LYS A 110 -14.89 -3.99 -4.18
C LYS A 110 -15.32 -3.11 -5.33
N THR A 111 -14.48 -2.13 -5.65
CA THR A 111 -14.76 -1.09 -6.63
C THR A 111 -13.66 -1.14 -7.69
N SER A 112 -14.03 -0.93 -8.96
CA SER A 112 -13.03 -0.72 -10.01
C SER A 112 -12.41 0.67 -9.83
N VAL A 113 -11.26 0.93 -10.45
CA VAL A 113 -10.62 2.26 -10.46
C VAL A 113 -11.63 3.35 -10.87
N PHE A 114 -12.52 3.06 -11.83
CA PHE A 114 -13.60 3.97 -12.24
C PHE A 114 -14.57 4.28 -11.10
N THR A 115 -14.96 3.27 -10.32
CA THR A 115 -15.86 3.46 -9.18
C THR A 115 -15.17 4.19 -8.03
N ILE A 116 -13.89 3.92 -7.77
CA ILE A 116 -13.10 4.65 -6.75
C ILE A 116 -13.04 6.14 -7.12
N TRP A 117 -12.71 6.46 -8.37
CA TRP A 117 -12.68 7.84 -8.84
C TRP A 117 -14.05 8.53 -8.74
N LYS A 118 -15.12 7.87 -9.20
CA LYS A 118 -16.48 8.42 -9.10
C LYS A 118 -16.90 8.69 -7.65
N ASP A 119 -16.55 7.79 -6.74
CA ASP A 119 -16.84 7.97 -5.32
C ASP A 119 -15.97 9.03 -4.67
N TRP A 120 -14.73 9.23 -5.15
CA TRP A 120 -13.84 10.31 -4.72
C TRP A 120 -14.42 11.70 -5.01
N GLU A 121 -15.06 11.88 -6.16
CA GLU A 121 -15.70 13.14 -6.55
C GLU A 121 -16.96 13.44 -5.73
N HIS A 122 -17.55 12.44 -5.07
CA HIS A 122 -18.76 12.62 -4.27
C HIS A 122 -18.44 12.88 -2.78
N PRO A 123 -18.82 14.02 -2.18
CA PRO A 123 -18.40 14.42 -0.83
C PRO A 123 -18.58 13.37 0.27
N ILE A 124 -19.74 12.71 0.28
CA ILE A 124 -20.07 11.66 1.28
C ILE A 124 -19.27 10.37 1.01
N LYS A 125 -19.10 9.97 -0.25
CA LYS A 125 -18.47 8.69 -0.61
C LYS A 125 -16.96 8.77 -0.61
N LYS A 126 -16.39 9.96 -0.77
CA LYS A 126 -14.97 10.22 -0.59
C LYS A 126 -14.44 9.69 0.73
N GLN A 127 -15.21 9.83 1.81
CA GLN A 127 -14.83 9.28 3.11
C GLN A 127 -14.74 7.76 3.11
N HIS A 128 -15.52 7.07 2.27
CA HIS A 128 -15.41 5.63 2.11
C HIS A 128 -14.12 5.22 1.40
N VAL A 129 -13.69 5.98 0.39
CA VAL A 129 -12.42 5.78 -0.30
C VAL A 129 -11.25 5.97 0.67
N ILE A 130 -11.28 7.03 1.48
CA ILE A 130 -10.25 7.30 2.49
C ILE A 130 -10.19 6.16 3.52
N VAL A 131 -11.34 5.74 4.07
CA VAL A 131 -11.37 4.63 5.03
C VAL A 131 -10.86 3.33 4.40
N TYR A 132 -11.26 3.05 3.16
CA TYR A 132 -10.82 1.86 2.44
C TYR A 132 -9.29 1.83 2.25
N ASN A 133 -8.69 2.90 1.75
CA ASN A 133 -7.25 3.02 1.55
C ASN A 133 -6.46 2.97 2.88
N LEU A 134 -7.00 3.54 3.97
CA LEU A 134 -6.42 3.41 5.31
C LEU A 134 -6.46 1.96 5.82
N GLU A 135 -7.55 1.22 5.55
CA GLU A 135 -7.64 -0.20 5.87
C GLU A 135 -6.62 -1.02 5.06
N ASP A 136 -6.43 -0.72 3.77
CA ASP A 136 -5.45 -1.40 2.92
C ASP A 136 -4.02 -1.28 3.47
N VAL A 137 -3.55 -0.07 3.80
CA VAL A 137 -2.18 0.10 4.33
C VAL A 137 -2.00 -0.49 5.73
N ARG A 138 -3.00 -0.38 6.61
CA ARG A 138 -2.93 -0.95 7.95
C ARG A 138 -2.91 -2.47 7.90
N ASN A 139 -3.79 -3.06 7.09
CA ASN A 139 -3.87 -4.50 6.95
C ASN A 139 -2.66 -5.06 6.22
N LEU A 140 -2.12 -4.36 5.22
CA LEU A 140 -0.87 -4.74 4.57
C LEU A 140 0.25 -4.86 5.59
N MET A 141 0.40 -3.86 6.47
CA MET A 141 1.40 -3.90 7.55
C MET A 141 1.21 -5.10 8.48
N ILE A 142 0.00 -5.28 9.01
CA ILE A 142 -0.31 -6.38 9.93
C ILE A 142 -0.04 -7.72 9.26
N LEU A 143 -0.55 -7.92 8.04
CA LEU A 143 -0.45 -9.16 7.30
C LEU A 143 0.99 -9.47 6.91
N PHE A 144 1.76 -8.47 6.47
CA PHE A 144 3.17 -8.63 6.15
C PHE A 144 3.94 -9.14 7.37
N ASN A 145 3.74 -8.53 8.53
CA ASN A 145 4.41 -8.93 9.77
C ASN A 145 3.98 -10.34 10.21
N ILE A 146 2.69 -10.67 10.14
CA ILE A 146 2.19 -12.02 10.45
C ILE A 146 2.84 -13.06 9.54
N ILE A 147 2.89 -12.81 8.23
CA ILE A 147 3.46 -13.75 7.25
C ILE A 147 4.97 -13.91 7.45
N VAL A 148 5.71 -12.81 7.60
CA VAL A 148 7.16 -12.86 7.84
C VAL A 148 7.48 -13.67 9.09
N CYS A 149 6.78 -13.41 10.20
CA CYS A 149 6.97 -14.14 11.44
C CYS A 149 6.54 -15.61 11.32
N LYS A 150 5.34 -15.88 10.77
CA LYS A 150 4.76 -17.23 10.73
C LYS A 150 5.56 -18.18 9.84
N TYR A 151 6.12 -17.69 8.73
CA TYR A 151 6.88 -18.49 7.77
C TYR A 151 8.40 -18.30 7.90
N ASN A 152 8.86 -17.60 8.95
CA ASN A 152 10.27 -17.34 9.23
C ASN A 152 11.04 -16.80 8.01
N ILE A 153 10.43 -15.83 7.32
CA ILE A 153 11.00 -15.23 6.12
C ILE A 153 12.16 -14.33 6.52
N SER A 154 13.35 -14.57 5.98
CA SER A 154 14.53 -13.77 6.31
C SER A 154 14.53 -12.43 5.56
N ASP A 155 15.33 -11.47 6.04
CA ASP A 155 15.57 -10.21 5.33
C ASP A 155 16.12 -10.45 3.91
N GLN A 156 16.94 -11.50 3.72
CA GLN A 156 17.47 -11.86 2.41
C GLN A 156 16.35 -12.31 1.46
N ASP A 157 15.37 -13.08 1.94
CA ASP A 157 14.22 -13.50 1.15
C ASP A 157 13.35 -12.31 0.75
N ILE A 158 13.16 -11.35 1.67
CA ILE A 158 12.43 -10.10 1.41
C ILE A 158 13.15 -9.28 0.34
N LEU A 159 14.48 -9.15 0.42
CA LEU A 159 15.29 -8.37 -0.51
C LEU A 159 15.26 -8.92 -1.95
N GLN A 160 15.00 -10.22 -2.14
CA GLN A 160 14.77 -10.76 -3.49
C GLN A 160 13.49 -10.23 -4.15
N SER A 161 12.61 -9.59 -3.39
CA SER A 161 11.40 -8.91 -3.86
C SER A 161 11.56 -7.39 -3.92
N ARG A 162 12.82 -6.91 -3.88
CA ARG A 162 13.15 -5.51 -4.13
C ARG A 162 12.79 -5.11 -5.56
N LEU A 163 12.21 -3.93 -5.66
CA LEU A 163 11.94 -3.25 -6.92
C LEU A 163 13.20 -2.48 -7.34
N TYR A 164 13.60 -2.69 -8.60
CA TYR A 164 14.67 -1.96 -9.29
C TYR A 164 14.07 -0.99 -10.31
#